data_AF-A0A934RAM1-F1
#
_entry.id   AF-A0A934RAM1-F1
#
_cell.length_a   1.000
_cell.length_b   1.000
_cell.length_c   1.000
_cell.angle_alpha   90.00
_cell.angle_beta   90.00
_cell.angle_gamma   90.00
#
_symmetry.space_group_name_H-M   'P 1'
#
loop_
_entity.id
_entity.type
_entity.pdbx_description
1 polymer ?
#
loop_
_entity_poly.entity_id
_entity_poly.type
_entity_poly.pdbx_seq_one_letter_code
_entity_poly.pdbx_strand_id
1 'polypeptide(L)'
;MKLTPEDPRLSAYLLGELSAEEAAEVDRAVAADPAVRVSLNELQKTMNFLSGVLGGPTEEKLLPAQRQAVLRAGRDADDAGKVVEFVSAKKSIRPWLTGMAAAAAIAFAAVLLNQMGGERGGATNEWADEIALLPMPGPGGAEGLTNPAKGTAVEFEMQRQVEQRGSAFLGEVARKLEQVRLPEVDRLPAPTNLSDFSEAASVRLPVLVGKSSPVWVNRWMQEHGELPPKRLVRVEEFINSVSLRTTDEFAGLGYGWAVMDCPWNADSRLVAVQVSAGNASVKDLELTSVSTQPRRVLGSFSRRSDESLPTVLPAGTRTLVMMEVRANAASLGELQIRHGGSDRVLSFPFPDEEMAVSAEMARAVTMAGYALWLRGEIESEEWLRTIDRARVVDPGAIHRELQRSIELAKSLAEAGR
;
A
#
# COMPACT_ATOMS: atom_id res chain seq x y z
N MET A 1 11.72 39.61 -13.99
CA MET A 1 11.05 38.74 -14.98
C MET A 1 9.59 38.56 -14.59
N LYS A 2 8.65 38.45 -15.55
CA LYS A 2 7.26 38.06 -15.24
C LYS A 2 7.16 36.54 -15.39
N LEU A 3 7.13 35.81 -14.26
CA LEU A 3 6.80 34.39 -14.23
C LEU A 3 5.28 34.24 -14.13
N THR A 4 4.74 33.27 -14.83
CA THR A 4 3.35 32.82 -14.67
C THR A 4 3.30 31.51 -13.89
N PRO A 5 2.18 31.17 -13.24
CA PRO A 5 2.02 29.88 -12.54
C PRO A 5 2.32 28.64 -13.39
N GLU A 6 2.14 28.71 -14.71
CA GLU A 6 2.43 27.61 -15.65
C GLU A 6 3.79 27.72 -16.35
N ASP A 7 4.68 28.60 -15.88
CA ASP A 7 5.99 28.77 -16.51
C ASP A 7 6.85 27.50 -16.31
N PRO A 8 7.39 26.88 -17.38
CA PRO A 8 8.20 25.66 -17.28
C PRO A 8 9.50 25.87 -16.48
N ARG A 9 9.91 27.11 -16.21
CA ARG A 9 11.07 27.37 -15.36
C ARG A 9 10.83 27.04 -13.90
N LEU A 10 9.58 26.95 -13.44
CA LEU A 10 9.27 26.55 -12.06
C LEU A 10 9.61 25.06 -11.81
N SER A 11 9.38 24.18 -12.78
CA SER A 11 9.80 22.78 -12.67
C SER A 11 11.31 22.63 -12.81
N ALA A 12 11.94 23.33 -13.76
CA ALA A 12 13.39 23.36 -13.89
C ALA A 12 14.09 23.88 -12.62
N TYR A 13 13.49 24.87 -11.94
CA TYR A 13 13.95 25.36 -10.64
C TYR A 13 13.92 24.25 -9.58
N LEU A 14 12.81 23.51 -9.45
CA LEU A 14 12.68 22.43 -8.47
C LEU A 14 13.59 21.23 -8.75
N LEU A 15 13.91 20.98 -10.03
CA LEU A 15 14.84 19.94 -10.45
C LEU A 15 16.32 20.36 -10.33
N GLY A 16 16.59 21.62 -9.98
CA GLY A 16 17.96 22.15 -9.90
C GLY A 16 18.64 22.33 -11.25
N GLU A 17 17.87 22.48 -12.33
CA GLU A 17 18.37 22.61 -13.71
C GLU A 17 18.68 24.07 -14.10
N LEU A 18 18.22 25.04 -13.31
CA LEU A 18 18.47 26.46 -13.57
C LEU A 18 19.87 26.90 -13.13
N SER A 19 20.43 27.87 -13.85
CA SER A 19 21.64 28.56 -13.39
C SER A 19 21.38 29.35 -12.10
N ALA A 20 22.44 29.68 -11.35
CA ALA A 20 22.30 30.42 -10.10
C ALA A 20 21.61 31.80 -10.26
N GLU A 21 21.83 32.46 -11.41
CA GLU A 21 21.20 33.75 -11.71
C GLU A 21 19.70 33.59 -12.00
N GLU A 22 19.32 32.58 -12.77
CA GLU A 22 17.91 32.25 -13.08
C GLU A 22 17.16 31.78 -11.83
N ALA A 23 17.80 30.97 -10.98
CA ALA A 23 17.23 30.55 -9.70
C ALA A 23 16.93 31.76 -8.79
N ALA A 24 17.87 32.71 -8.69
CA ALA A 24 17.66 33.95 -7.94
C ALA A 24 16.56 34.86 -8.54
N GLU A 25 16.29 34.74 -9.85
CA GLU A 25 15.13 35.39 -10.47
C GLU A 25 13.81 34.71 -10.12
N VAL A 26 13.78 33.38 -10.07
CA VAL A 26 12.62 32.61 -9.59
C VAL A 26 12.32 32.92 -8.13
N ASP A 27 13.34 32.97 -7.27
CA ASP A 27 13.18 33.31 -5.85
C ASP A 27 12.53 34.70 -5.67
N ARG A 28 13.01 35.69 -6.43
CA ARG A 28 12.45 37.06 -6.41
C ARG A 28 11.00 37.09 -6.91
N ALA A 29 10.68 36.31 -7.94
CA ALA A 29 9.33 36.23 -8.47
C ALA A 29 8.36 35.50 -7.52
N VAL A 30 8.81 34.43 -6.85
CA VAL A 30 8.05 33.71 -5.82
C VAL A 30 7.77 34.60 -4.61
N ALA A 31 8.74 35.43 -4.22
CA ALA A 31 8.57 36.40 -3.13
C ALA A 31 7.59 37.52 -3.49
N ALA A 32 7.58 37.95 -4.76
CA ALA A 32 6.74 39.05 -5.24
C ALA A 32 5.31 38.64 -5.60
N ASP A 33 5.08 37.39 -6.03
CA ASP A 33 3.78 36.91 -6.52
C ASP A 33 3.28 35.67 -5.75
N PRO A 34 2.20 35.81 -4.94
CA PRO A 34 1.59 34.69 -4.23
C PRO A 34 1.11 33.55 -5.14
N ALA A 35 0.69 33.83 -6.38
CA ALA A 35 0.18 32.79 -7.30
C ALA A 35 1.32 31.89 -7.79
N VAL A 36 2.48 32.47 -8.08
CA VAL A 36 3.70 31.72 -8.44
C VAL A 36 4.15 30.85 -7.27
N ARG A 37 4.08 31.36 -6.03
CA ARG A 37 4.39 30.58 -4.83
C ARG A 37 3.46 29.38 -4.62
N VAL A 38 2.16 29.54 -4.88
CA VAL A 38 1.19 28.43 -4.78
C VAL A 38 1.52 27.35 -5.80
N SER A 39 1.75 27.71 -7.07
CA SER A 39 2.14 26.75 -8.12
C SER A 39 3.42 25.98 -7.78
N LEU A 40 4.46 26.70 -7.30
CA LEU A 40 5.72 26.06 -6.90
C LEU A 40 5.52 25.04 -5.76
N ASN A 41 4.67 25.35 -4.77
CA ASN A 41 4.34 24.44 -3.68
C ASN A 41 3.57 23.20 -4.18
N GLU A 42 2.67 23.36 -5.14
CA GLU A 42 1.93 22.24 -5.75
C GLU A 42 2.88 21.33 -6.53
N LEU A 43 3.74 21.89 -7.38
CA LEU A 43 4.76 21.13 -8.11
C LEU A 43 5.71 20.38 -7.16
N GLN A 44 6.12 21.01 -6.06
CA GLN A 44 6.95 20.36 -5.04
C GLN A 44 6.22 19.18 -4.37
N LYS A 45 4.93 19.33 -4.05
CA LYS A 45 4.12 18.22 -3.50
C LYS A 45 4.00 17.07 -4.49
N THR A 46 3.76 17.35 -5.77
CA THR A 46 3.70 16.33 -6.82
C THR A 46 5.03 15.61 -6.98
N MET A 47 6.16 16.33 -7.00
CA MET A 47 7.49 15.71 -7.07
C MET A 47 7.79 14.84 -5.84
N ASN A 48 7.43 15.29 -4.63
CA ASN A 48 7.59 14.48 -3.41
C ASN A 48 6.74 13.21 -3.45
N PHE A 49 5.50 13.30 -3.93
CA PHE A 49 4.62 12.15 -4.11
C PHE A 49 5.21 11.16 -5.12
N LEU A 50 5.63 11.64 -6.30
CA LEU A 50 6.25 10.79 -7.33
C LEU A 50 7.54 10.13 -6.81
N SER A 51 8.38 10.87 -6.08
CA SER A 51 9.58 10.32 -5.45
C SER A 51 9.24 9.26 -4.38
N GLY A 52 8.16 9.41 -3.64
CA GLY A 52 7.70 8.39 -2.68
C GLY A 52 7.12 7.13 -3.33
N VAL A 53 6.47 7.28 -4.50
CA VAL A 53 5.85 6.16 -5.23
C VAL A 53 6.85 5.42 -6.12
N LEU A 54 7.71 6.16 -6.83
CA LEU A 54 8.69 5.61 -7.78
C LEU A 54 10.03 5.32 -7.12
N GLY A 55 10.40 6.09 -6.10
CA GLY A 55 11.52 5.79 -5.23
C GLY A 55 11.12 4.73 -4.20
N GLY A 56 11.04 3.47 -4.63
CA GLY A 56 11.16 2.34 -3.70
C GLY A 56 12.40 2.55 -2.80
N PRO A 57 12.49 1.93 -1.61
CA PRO A 57 13.39 2.32 -0.53
C PRO A 57 14.85 2.37 -1.01
N THR A 58 15.24 3.53 -1.51
CA THR A 58 16.61 3.99 -1.69
C THR A 58 16.77 5.10 -0.67
N GLU A 59 16.50 4.74 0.58
CA GLU A 59 17.45 5.13 1.61
C GLU A 59 18.78 4.43 1.28
N GLU A 60 19.51 4.93 0.29
CA GLU A 60 20.95 5.00 0.43
C GLU A 60 21.22 6.01 1.55
N LYS A 61 20.89 5.57 2.76
CA LYS A 61 21.32 6.18 4.00
C LYS A 61 22.83 6.22 3.87
N LEU A 62 23.39 7.42 3.72
CA LEU A 62 24.82 7.66 3.85
C LEU A 62 25.34 6.77 4.98
N LEU A 63 26.35 5.96 4.68
CA LEU A 63 26.94 5.09 5.68
C LEU A 63 27.35 5.94 6.89
N PRO A 64 27.34 5.40 8.12
CA PRO A 64 27.70 6.16 9.32
C PRO A 64 29.02 6.95 9.15
N ALA A 65 30.02 6.36 8.47
CA ALA A 65 31.29 7.00 8.15
C ALA A 65 31.15 8.20 7.18
N GLN A 66 30.26 8.11 6.18
CA GLN A 66 29.99 9.20 5.24
C GLN A 66 29.27 10.36 5.95
N ARG A 67 28.32 10.07 6.85
CA ARG A 67 27.69 11.12 7.68
C ARG A 67 28.70 11.82 8.56
N GLN A 68 29.61 11.06 9.17
CA GLN A 68 30.65 11.62 10.03
C GLN A 68 31.67 12.45 9.23
N ALA A 69 31.96 12.07 8.00
CA ALA A 69 32.78 12.84 7.08
C ALA A 69 32.11 14.17 6.69
N VAL A 70 30.83 14.17 6.37
CA VAL A 70 30.06 15.39 6.07
C VAL A 70 29.98 16.32 7.29
N LEU A 71 29.72 15.77 8.48
CA LEU A 71 29.68 16.54 9.73
C LEU A 71 31.05 17.15 10.08
N ARG A 72 32.14 16.42 9.82
CA ARG A 72 33.50 16.93 10.02
C ARG A 72 33.81 18.06 9.02
N ALA A 73 33.51 17.86 7.74
CA ALA A 73 33.70 18.87 6.71
C ALA A 73 32.92 20.17 6.99
N GLY A 74 31.71 20.08 7.56
CA GLY A 74 30.93 21.25 7.99
C GLY A 74 31.61 22.02 9.14
N ARG A 75 32.12 21.32 10.16
CA ARG A 75 32.83 21.96 11.28
C ARG A 75 34.13 22.61 10.84
N ASP A 76 34.88 21.94 9.98
CA ASP A 76 36.15 22.47 9.46
C ASP A 76 35.93 23.73 8.59
N ALA A 77 34.76 23.86 7.95
CA ALA A 77 34.39 25.04 7.17
C ALA A 77 34.02 26.25 8.05
N ASP A 78 33.31 26.02 9.16
CA ASP A 78 32.94 27.07 10.14
C ASP A 78 34.18 27.60 10.88
N ASP A 79 35.10 26.71 11.31
CA ASP A 79 36.31 27.09 12.04
C ASP A 79 37.34 27.83 11.16
N ALA A 80 37.35 27.57 9.86
CA ALA A 80 38.29 28.21 8.94
C ALA A 80 37.86 29.63 8.50
N GLY A 81 36.62 30.06 8.80
CA GLY A 81 36.07 31.36 8.34
C GLY A 81 36.17 31.57 6.82
N LYS A 82 36.39 30.49 6.07
CA LYS A 82 36.81 30.56 4.68
C LYS A 82 35.60 30.32 3.80
N VAL A 83 34.91 31.40 3.46
CA VAL A 83 33.97 31.41 2.34
C VAL A 83 34.78 31.11 1.08
N VAL A 84 34.76 29.85 0.64
CA VAL A 84 35.34 29.47 -0.64
C VAL A 84 34.29 29.77 -1.70
N GLU A 85 34.48 30.86 -2.44
CA GLU A 85 33.75 31.07 -3.69
C GLU A 85 34.02 29.89 -4.61
N PHE A 86 32.97 29.13 -4.94
CA PHE A 86 33.06 28.11 -5.97
C PHE A 86 33.29 28.82 -7.31
N VAL A 87 34.53 28.80 -7.77
CA VAL A 87 34.87 29.24 -9.13
C VAL A 87 34.11 28.34 -10.10
N SER A 88 33.07 28.93 -10.70
CA SER A 88 32.26 28.36 -11.78
C SER A 88 33.16 27.67 -12.80
N ALA A 89 32.98 26.35 -12.95
CA ALA A 89 33.64 25.54 -13.96
C ALA A 89 33.04 25.85 -15.35
N LYS A 90 33.35 27.04 -15.88
CA LYS A 90 33.27 27.34 -17.31
C LYS A 90 34.40 26.58 -18.02
N LYS A 91 34.19 25.30 -18.36
CA LYS A 91 34.86 24.65 -19.50
C LYS A 91 34.23 23.29 -19.83
N SER A 92 33.85 23.16 -21.11
CA SER A 92 33.44 21.95 -21.83
C SER A 92 31.94 21.59 -21.84
N ILE A 93 31.13 22.48 -22.41
CA ILE A 93 29.84 22.11 -23.02
C ILE A 93 30.14 21.66 -24.44
N ARG A 94 30.40 20.37 -24.70
CA ARG A 94 30.45 19.86 -26.09
C ARG A 94 30.24 18.34 -26.35
N PRO A 95 29.72 17.51 -25.43
CA PRO A 95 29.11 16.24 -25.87
C PRO A 95 27.62 16.06 -25.52
N TRP A 96 26.95 16.99 -24.82
CA TRP A 96 25.56 16.76 -24.35
C TRP A 96 24.44 17.16 -25.32
N LEU A 97 24.76 17.71 -26.49
CA LEU A 97 23.76 18.12 -27.50
C LEU A 97 23.11 16.95 -28.24
N THR A 98 23.65 15.72 -28.15
CA THR A 98 23.02 14.54 -28.76
C THR A 98 21.92 13.91 -27.89
N GLY A 99 21.87 14.22 -26.58
CA GLY A 99 20.85 13.71 -25.67
C GLY A 99 19.51 14.45 -25.72
N MET A 100 19.53 15.78 -25.89
CA MET A 100 18.32 16.61 -25.86
C MET A 100 17.39 16.41 -27.09
N ALA A 101 17.95 16.09 -28.26
CA ALA A 101 17.13 15.86 -29.45
C ALA A 101 16.25 14.60 -29.35
N ALA A 102 16.73 13.57 -28.64
CA ALA A 102 15.98 12.34 -28.42
C ALA A 102 14.83 12.54 -27.41
N ALA A 103 15.06 13.30 -26.33
CA ALA A 103 14.03 13.57 -25.33
C ALA A 103 12.89 14.45 -25.89
N ALA A 104 13.21 15.47 -26.69
CA ALA A 104 12.21 16.31 -27.34
C ALA A 104 11.34 15.53 -28.35
N ALA A 105 11.94 14.59 -29.09
CA ALA A 105 11.20 13.73 -30.01
C ALA A 105 10.23 12.77 -29.28
N ILE A 106 10.62 12.23 -28.11
CA ILE A 106 9.76 11.37 -27.29
C ILE A 106 8.61 12.17 -26.67
N ALA A 107 8.88 13.36 -26.15
CA ALA A 107 7.84 14.24 -25.61
C ALA A 107 6.84 14.69 -26.70
N PHE A 108 7.33 15.01 -27.90
CA PHE A 108 6.48 15.42 -29.03
C PHE A 108 5.62 14.25 -29.56
N ALA A 109 6.16 13.03 -29.59
CA ALA A 109 5.41 11.83 -29.95
C ALA A 109 4.32 11.50 -28.91
N ALA A 110 4.59 11.67 -27.62
CA ALA A 110 3.61 11.48 -26.55
C ALA A 110 2.45 12.51 -26.63
N VAL A 111 2.75 13.77 -26.96
CA VAL A 111 1.72 14.82 -27.14
C VAL A 111 0.86 14.55 -28.38
N LEU A 112 1.45 14.12 -29.50
CA LEU A 112 0.69 13.77 -30.70
C LEU A 112 -0.21 12.53 -30.50
N LEU A 113 0.25 11.53 -29.77
CA LEU A 113 -0.56 10.35 -29.43
C LEU A 113 -1.71 10.71 -28.48
N ASN A 114 -1.53 11.69 -27.59
CA ASN A 114 -2.57 12.13 -26.67
C ASN A 114 -3.62 13.04 -27.34
N GLN A 115 -3.27 13.72 -28.45
CA GLN A 115 -4.20 14.57 -29.21
C GLN A 115 -5.01 13.82 -30.26
N MET A 116 -4.55 12.66 -30.74
CA MET A 116 -5.29 11.84 -31.72
C MET A 116 -6.30 10.87 -31.07
N GLY A 117 -6.34 10.78 -29.73
CA GLY A 117 -7.36 10.04 -28.98
C GLY A 117 -8.65 10.82 -28.75
N GLY A 118 -9.29 11.29 -29.83
CA GLY A 118 -10.61 11.91 -29.78
C GLY A 118 -11.71 10.88 -30.00
N GLU A 119 -12.38 10.49 -28.91
CA GLU A 119 -13.85 10.38 -28.76
C GLU A 119 -14.16 9.82 -27.36
N ARG A 120 -14.57 10.73 -26.45
CA ARG A 120 -15.02 10.38 -25.11
C ARG A 120 -16.47 9.89 -25.17
N GLY A 121 -16.66 8.58 -25.01
CA GLY A 121 -17.87 8.05 -24.40
C GLY A 121 -17.87 8.45 -22.92
N GLY A 122 -18.83 9.27 -22.51
CA GLY A 122 -18.97 9.69 -21.12
C GLY A 122 -19.31 8.51 -20.22
N ALA A 123 -18.34 8.02 -19.45
CA ALA A 123 -18.60 7.17 -18.30
C ALA A 123 -19.14 8.06 -17.17
N THR A 124 -20.37 7.77 -16.73
CA THR A 124 -21.02 8.46 -15.61
C THR A 124 -20.30 8.17 -14.29
N ASN A 125 -20.40 9.09 -13.32
CA ASN A 125 -19.80 8.96 -11.99
C ASN A 125 -20.25 7.71 -11.20
N GLU A 126 -21.32 7.02 -11.64
CA GLU A 126 -21.81 5.74 -11.10
C GLU A 126 -20.74 4.65 -11.08
N TRP A 127 -19.85 4.62 -12.08
CA TRP A 127 -18.83 3.57 -12.20
C TRP A 127 -17.73 3.68 -11.13
N ALA A 128 -17.44 4.88 -10.63
CA ALA A 128 -16.42 5.08 -9.60
C ALA A 128 -16.89 4.63 -8.21
N ASP A 129 -18.19 4.80 -7.92
CA ASP A 129 -18.81 4.32 -6.68
C ASP A 129 -18.90 2.77 -6.68
N GLU A 130 -19.13 2.15 -7.84
CA GLU A 130 -19.18 0.68 -7.98
C GLU A 130 -17.79 0.01 -7.93
N ILE A 131 -16.76 0.65 -8.49
CA ILE A 131 -15.35 0.22 -8.41
C ILE A 131 -14.81 0.32 -6.97
N ALA A 132 -15.26 1.31 -6.20
CA ALA A 132 -14.87 1.45 -4.80
C ALA A 132 -15.57 0.45 -3.88
N LEU A 133 -16.70 -0.09 -4.32
CA LEU A 133 -17.51 -1.05 -3.60
C LEU A 133 -17.26 -2.50 -4.03
N LEU A 134 -16.21 -2.77 -4.81
CA LEU A 134 -16.00 -4.11 -5.37
C LEU A 134 -16.08 -5.19 -4.29
N PRO A 135 -17.15 -5.99 -4.32
CA PRO A 135 -17.11 -7.28 -3.68
C PRO A 135 -16.14 -8.12 -4.51
N MET A 136 -15.11 -8.69 -3.87
CA MET A 136 -14.92 -10.11 -4.11
C MET A 136 -16.25 -10.79 -3.81
N PRO A 137 -16.69 -11.78 -4.62
CA PRO A 137 -18.10 -12.18 -4.77
C PRO A 137 -18.80 -12.24 -3.41
N GLY A 138 -19.84 -11.43 -3.27
CA GLY A 138 -20.66 -11.31 -2.06
C GLY A 138 -22.08 -10.91 -2.48
N PRO A 139 -23.12 -11.37 -1.76
CA PRO A 139 -24.35 -11.85 -2.38
C PRO A 139 -25.33 -10.74 -2.75
N GLY A 140 -25.85 -10.82 -3.98
CA GLY A 140 -27.19 -10.33 -4.28
C GLY A 140 -28.22 -11.28 -3.67
N GLY A 141 -28.90 -10.83 -2.61
CA GLY A 141 -30.05 -11.53 -2.06
C GLY A 141 -31.32 -11.16 -2.82
N ALA A 142 -31.92 -12.11 -3.53
CA ALA A 142 -33.36 -12.38 -3.51
C ALA A 142 -33.66 -13.64 -4.33
N GLU A 143 -34.13 -14.66 -3.61
CA GLU A 143 -34.88 -15.86 -3.99
C GLU A 143 -35.08 -16.18 -5.48
N GLY A 144 -34.58 -17.37 -5.84
CA GLY A 144 -35.03 -18.13 -6.98
C GLY A 144 -34.19 -17.91 -8.24
N LEU A 145 -33.21 -18.79 -8.47
CA LEU A 145 -32.99 -19.52 -9.72
C LEU A 145 -31.60 -20.19 -9.67
N THR A 146 -31.59 -21.51 -9.79
CA THR A 146 -30.41 -22.34 -10.03
C THR A 146 -29.83 -22.01 -11.40
N ASN A 147 -28.79 -21.17 -11.48
CA ASN A 147 -27.87 -21.15 -12.63
C ASN A 147 -26.55 -20.40 -12.32
N PRO A 148 -25.37 -21.04 -12.45
CA PRO A 148 -24.05 -20.44 -12.17
C PRO A 148 -23.51 -19.50 -13.27
N ALA A 149 -24.37 -18.89 -14.10
CA ALA A 149 -23.97 -18.18 -15.32
C ALA A 149 -24.29 -16.66 -15.34
N LYS A 150 -24.61 -16.04 -14.20
CA LYS A 150 -24.93 -14.60 -14.16
C LYS A 150 -24.08 -13.86 -13.12
N GLY A 151 -22.79 -13.71 -13.42
CA GLY A 151 -22.12 -12.46 -13.04
C GLY A 151 -22.80 -11.31 -13.78
N THR A 152 -22.90 -10.14 -13.16
CA THR A 152 -23.41 -8.96 -13.87
C THR A 152 -22.48 -8.64 -15.05
N ALA A 153 -23.00 -8.04 -16.12
CA ALA A 153 -22.16 -7.64 -17.26
C ALA A 153 -20.98 -6.74 -16.83
N VAL A 154 -21.17 -6.01 -15.71
CA VAL A 154 -20.15 -5.19 -15.06
C VAL A 154 -19.04 -6.05 -14.46
N GLU A 155 -19.35 -7.10 -13.70
CA GLU A 155 -18.35 -8.01 -13.13
C GLU A 155 -17.50 -8.70 -14.20
N PHE A 156 -18.13 -9.16 -15.29
CA PHE A 156 -17.41 -9.78 -16.41
C PHE A 156 -16.54 -8.78 -17.16
N GLU A 157 -17.05 -7.58 -17.44
CA GLU A 157 -16.26 -6.53 -18.09
C GLU A 157 -15.09 -6.10 -17.19
N MET A 158 -15.30 -6.05 -15.88
CA MET A 158 -14.25 -5.67 -14.96
C MET A 158 -13.20 -6.77 -14.79
N GLN A 159 -13.60 -8.04 -14.71
CA GLN A 159 -12.66 -9.15 -14.74
C GLN A 159 -11.84 -9.13 -16.04
N ARG A 160 -12.50 -8.83 -17.17
CA ARG A 160 -11.83 -8.65 -18.46
C ARG A 160 -10.87 -7.45 -18.47
N GLN A 161 -11.24 -6.33 -17.85
CA GLN A 161 -10.37 -5.15 -17.71
C GLN A 161 -9.16 -5.44 -16.80
N VAL A 162 -9.35 -6.17 -15.70
CA VAL A 162 -8.25 -6.64 -14.83
C VAL A 162 -7.33 -7.58 -15.60
N GLU A 163 -7.88 -8.50 -16.39
CA GLU A 163 -7.12 -9.42 -17.23
C GLU A 163 -6.35 -8.71 -18.35
N GLN A 164 -6.95 -7.69 -18.98
CA GLN A 164 -6.36 -6.98 -20.12
C GLN A 164 -5.42 -5.83 -19.70
N ARG A 165 -5.76 -5.10 -18.64
CA ARG A 165 -5.10 -3.86 -18.23
C ARG A 165 -4.41 -3.96 -16.85
N GLY A 166 -4.49 -5.11 -16.18
CA GLY A 166 -3.67 -5.50 -15.03
C GLY A 166 -3.42 -4.38 -14.01
N SER A 167 -2.13 -4.10 -13.77
CA SER A 167 -1.66 -3.06 -12.84
C SER A 167 -2.09 -1.65 -13.22
N ALA A 168 -2.24 -1.34 -14.51
CA ALA A 168 -2.68 -0.02 -14.96
C ALA A 168 -4.15 0.23 -14.58
N PHE A 169 -4.99 -0.79 -14.67
CA PHE A 169 -6.37 -0.71 -14.19
C PHE A 169 -6.41 -0.54 -12.68
N LEU A 170 -5.71 -1.39 -11.92
CA LEU A 170 -5.69 -1.28 -10.45
C LEU A 170 -5.06 0.04 -9.96
N GLY A 171 -4.06 0.57 -10.66
CA GLY A 171 -3.49 1.89 -10.38
C GLY A 171 -4.44 3.04 -10.72
N GLU A 172 -5.20 2.93 -11.82
CA GLU A 172 -6.25 3.90 -12.16
C GLU A 172 -7.40 3.85 -11.14
N VAL A 173 -7.78 2.65 -10.71
CA VAL A 173 -8.75 2.40 -9.64
C VAL A 173 -8.25 2.97 -8.30
N ALA A 174 -7.01 2.71 -7.92
CA ALA A 174 -6.41 3.25 -6.69
C ALA A 174 -6.34 4.79 -6.72
N ARG A 175 -5.92 5.38 -7.84
CA ARG A 175 -5.89 6.85 -8.01
C ARG A 175 -7.28 7.45 -8.03
N LYS A 176 -8.26 6.78 -8.63
CA LYS A 176 -9.67 7.18 -8.55
C LYS A 176 -10.13 7.06 -7.12
N LEU A 177 -9.81 5.98 -6.41
CA LEU A 177 -10.16 5.74 -4.99
C LEU A 177 -9.61 6.80 -4.05
N GLU A 178 -8.42 7.33 -4.30
CA GLU A 178 -7.90 8.52 -3.58
C GLU A 178 -8.78 9.76 -3.80
N GLN A 179 -9.50 9.82 -4.91
CA GLN A 179 -10.49 10.86 -5.24
C GLN A 179 -11.92 10.44 -4.88
N VAL A 180 -12.19 9.16 -4.58
CA VAL A 180 -13.54 8.63 -4.36
C VAL A 180 -14.05 9.09 -2.98
N ARG A 181 -15.30 9.54 -3.00
CA ARG A 181 -16.14 9.79 -1.83
C ARG A 181 -16.13 8.58 -0.89
N LEU A 182 -16.44 8.77 0.37
CA LEU A 182 -16.64 7.61 1.26
C LEU A 182 -17.68 6.66 0.64
N PRO A 183 -17.42 5.34 0.60
CA PRO A 183 -18.37 4.40 0.06
C PRO A 183 -19.66 4.40 0.89
N GLU A 184 -20.79 4.08 0.26
CA GLU A 184 -22.04 3.87 0.99
C GLU A 184 -21.89 2.67 1.94
N VAL A 185 -21.85 2.94 3.25
CA VAL A 185 -21.57 1.95 4.31
C VAL A 185 -22.53 0.75 4.25
N ASP A 186 -23.79 0.98 3.89
CA ASP A 186 -24.81 -0.07 3.81
C ASP A 186 -24.60 -1.03 2.65
N ARG A 187 -23.86 -0.61 1.61
CA ARG A 187 -23.47 -1.47 0.48
C ARG A 187 -22.24 -2.32 0.75
N LEU A 188 -21.48 -1.99 1.80
CA LEU A 188 -20.31 -2.79 2.19
C LEU A 188 -20.76 -4.11 2.85
N PRO A 189 -20.04 -5.22 2.58
CA PRO A 189 -20.34 -6.50 3.20
C PRO A 189 -20.21 -6.42 4.72
N ALA A 190 -21.05 -7.19 5.41
CA ALA A 190 -20.97 -7.26 6.87
C ALA A 190 -19.62 -7.87 7.30
N PRO A 191 -18.96 -7.30 8.33
CA PRO A 191 -17.72 -7.86 8.85
C PRO A 191 -17.96 -9.24 9.48
N THR A 192 -17.06 -10.18 9.22
CA THR A 192 -17.10 -11.51 9.86
C THR A 192 -16.47 -11.46 11.25
N ASN A 193 -17.22 -11.82 12.30
CA ASN A 193 -16.70 -11.86 13.67
C ASN A 193 -15.45 -12.75 13.79
N LEU A 194 -14.46 -12.31 14.58
CA LEU A 194 -13.25 -13.07 14.91
C LEU A 194 -13.51 -14.46 15.55
N SER A 195 -14.65 -14.71 16.19
CA SER A 195 -14.83 -15.85 17.12
C SER A 195 -14.66 -17.25 16.54
N ASP A 196 -14.73 -17.42 15.22
CA ASP A 196 -14.91 -18.73 14.61
C ASP A 196 -13.57 -19.28 14.09
N PHE A 197 -12.83 -19.98 14.96
CA PHE A 197 -11.70 -20.80 14.51
C PHE A 197 -12.21 -21.93 13.62
N SER A 198 -11.61 -22.08 12.45
CA SER A 198 -11.84 -23.22 11.58
C SER A 198 -11.00 -24.41 12.06
N GLU A 199 -11.66 -25.54 12.26
CA GLU A 199 -11.04 -26.85 12.50
C GLU A 199 -10.80 -27.61 11.17
N ALA A 200 -11.13 -27.00 10.02
CA ALA A 200 -10.92 -27.63 8.74
C ALA A 200 -9.42 -27.89 8.51
N ALA A 201 -9.09 -29.11 8.10
CA ALA A 201 -7.72 -29.53 7.80
C ALA A 201 -7.04 -28.66 6.74
N SER A 202 -7.84 -28.08 5.82
CA SER A 202 -7.38 -27.11 4.84
C SER A 202 -8.31 -25.90 4.76
N VAL A 203 -7.74 -24.71 4.54
CA VAL A 203 -8.48 -23.45 4.33
C VAL A 203 -7.87 -22.74 3.12
N ARG A 204 -8.69 -22.45 2.11
CA ARG A 204 -8.28 -21.68 0.93
C ARG A 204 -8.14 -20.20 1.31
N LEU A 205 -7.04 -19.58 0.89
CA LEU A 205 -6.70 -18.20 1.18
C LEU A 205 -6.95 -17.31 -0.05
N PRO A 206 -7.28 -16.02 0.13
CA PRO A 206 -7.46 -15.11 -0.98
C PRO A 206 -6.12 -14.80 -1.66
N VAL A 207 -6.12 -14.76 -2.99
CA VAL A 207 -4.95 -14.34 -3.77
C VAL A 207 -4.91 -12.84 -4.01
N LEU A 208 -6.04 -12.14 -3.85
CA LEU A 208 -6.17 -10.71 -4.05
C LEU A 208 -6.92 -10.09 -2.88
N VAL A 209 -6.35 -9.05 -2.29
CA VAL A 209 -6.90 -8.30 -1.17
C VAL A 209 -6.82 -6.80 -1.46
N GLY A 210 -7.86 -6.05 -1.12
CA GLY A 210 -7.89 -4.59 -1.24
C GLY A 210 -6.91 -3.89 -0.30
N LYS A 211 -6.84 -2.56 -0.38
CA LYS A 211 -5.99 -1.70 0.49
C LYS A 211 -6.66 -0.37 0.84
N SER A 212 -7.97 -0.26 0.63
CA SER A 212 -8.67 1.03 0.63
C SER A 212 -9.16 1.40 2.03
N SER A 213 -9.46 0.40 2.86
CA SER A 213 -10.03 0.59 4.19
C SER A 213 -9.26 1.56 5.10
N PRO A 214 -7.90 1.55 5.18
CA PRO A 214 -7.18 2.54 5.98
C PRO A 214 -7.45 3.99 5.58
N VAL A 215 -7.52 4.27 4.28
CA VAL A 215 -7.78 5.61 3.74
C VAL A 215 -9.22 6.02 4.05
N TRP A 216 -10.18 5.13 3.83
CA TRP A 216 -11.59 5.41 4.13
C TRP A 216 -11.85 5.65 5.61
N VAL A 217 -11.21 4.85 6.49
CA VAL A 217 -11.31 5.01 7.94
C VAL A 217 -10.78 6.37 8.38
N ASN A 218 -9.57 6.74 7.93
CA ASN A 218 -8.98 8.02 8.28
C ASN A 218 -9.86 9.18 7.80
N ARG A 219 -10.34 9.11 6.55
CA ARG A 219 -11.25 10.10 5.98
C ARG A 219 -12.58 10.19 6.73
N TRP A 220 -13.18 9.06 7.09
CA TRP A 220 -14.42 9.01 7.88
C TRP A 220 -14.26 9.76 9.19
N MET A 221 -13.21 9.44 9.97
CA MET A 221 -12.94 10.08 11.26
C MET A 221 -12.68 11.58 11.11
N GLN A 222 -12.03 12.01 10.02
CA GLN A 222 -11.80 13.44 9.76
C GLN A 222 -13.08 14.19 9.36
N GLU A 223 -13.90 13.60 8.49
CA GLU A 223 -15.10 14.25 7.94
C GLU A 223 -16.29 14.22 8.92
N HIS A 224 -16.46 13.12 9.65
CA HIS A 224 -17.60 12.92 10.56
C HIS A 224 -17.24 13.19 12.03
N GLY A 225 -15.94 13.13 12.38
CA GLY A 225 -15.50 13.26 13.77
C GLY A 225 -16.00 12.12 14.65
N GLU A 226 -16.26 10.95 14.09
CA GLU A 226 -16.81 9.79 14.80
C GLU A 226 -16.00 8.55 14.41
N LEU A 227 -16.03 7.51 15.24
CA LEU A 227 -15.40 6.25 14.87
C LEU A 227 -16.06 5.66 13.61
N PRO A 228 -15.29 4.99 12.73
CA PRO A 228 -15.84 4.42 11.51
C PRO A 228 -16.84 3.30 11.84
N PRO A 229 -17.93 3.15 11.05
CA PRO A 229 -18.80 2.01 11.18
C PRO A 229 -18.02 0.72 10.87
N LYS A 230 -18.31 -0.36 11.59
CA LYS A 230 -17.54 -1.62 11.51
C LYS A 230 -17.39 -2.18 10.09
N ARG A 231 -18.40 -1.96 9.23
CA ARG A 231 -18.38 -2.38 7.81
C ARG A 231 -17.31 -1.68 6.97
N LEU A 232 -16.89 -0.48 7.36
CA LEU A 232 -15.83 0.27 6.69
C LEU A 232 -14.42 -0.23 7.06
N VAL A 233 -14.32 -1.02 8.14
CA VAL A 233 -13.06 -1.50 8.70
C VAL A 233 -12.78 -2.94 8.26
N ARG A 234 -11.96 -3.10 7.23
CA ARG A 234 -11.58 -4.40 6.67
C ARG A 234 -10.17 -4.77 7.11
N VAL A 235 -10.08 -5.68 8.07
CA VAL A 235 -8.84 -6.11 8.74
C VAL A 235 -7.83 -6.61 7.72
N GLU A 236 -8.30 -7.36 6.72
CA GLU A 236 -7.50 -7.83 5.59
C GLU A 236 -6.81 -6.71 4.81
N GLU A 237 -7.49 -5.58 4.60
CA GLU A 237 -6.96 -4.45 3.82
C GLU A 237 -5.99 -3.61 4.62
N PHE A 238 -6.21 -3.51 5.94
CA PHE A 238 -5.26 -2.93 6.88
C PHE A 238 -3.95 -3.73 6.92
N ILE A 239 -4.03 -5.06 6.99
CA ILE A 239 -2.85 -5.92 6.92
C ILE A 239 -2.13 -5.73 5.58
N ASN A 240 -2.89 -5.74 4.47
CA ASN A 240 -2.33 -5.68 3.11
C ASN A 240 -1.73 -4.32 2.72
N SER A 241 -1.88 -3.28 3.54
CA SER A 241 -1.15 -2.02 3.38
C SER A 241 0.33 -2.15 3.73
N VAL A 242 0.73 -3.21 4.44
CA VAL A 242 2.11 -3.51 4.81
C VAL A 242 2.75 -4.42 3.75
N SER A 243 4.09 -4.43 3.71
CA SER A 243 4.88 -5.34 2.88
C SER A 243 5.74 -6.19 3.78
N LEU A 244 5.73 -7.50 3.59
CA LEU A 244 6.81 -8.35 4.06
C LEU A 244 7.96 -8.36 3.05
N ARG A 245 9.16 -8.66 3.53
CA ARG A 245 10.29 -8.97 2.66
C ARG A 245 10.03 -10.28 1.92
N THR A 246 10.19 -10.27 0.61
CA THR A 246 10.21 -11.50 -0.20
C THR A 246 11.46 -12.30 0.16
N THR A 247 11.27 -13.55 0.55
CA THR A 247 12.35 -14.44 1.00
C THR A 247 12.78 -15.40 -0.10
N ASP A 248 11.87 -15.77 -1.01
CA ASP A 248 12.11 -16.77 -2.05
C ASP A 248 11.13 -16.58 -3.23
N GLU A 249 11.37 -17.30 -4.33
CA GLU A 249 10.56 -17.26 -5.55
C GLU A 249 10.12 -18.66 -5.99
N PHE A 250 8.91 -18.75 -6.55
CA PHE A 250 8.34 -19.99 -7.09
C PHE A 250 7.51 -19.70 -8.33
N ALA A 251 7.90 -20.28 -9.48
CA ALA A 251 7.16 -20.13 -10.74
C ALA A 251 6.81 -18.67 -11.10
N GLY A 252 7.74 -17.73 -10.86
CA GLY A 252 7.55 -16.29 -11.12
C GLY A 252 6.77 -15.54 -10.04
N LEU A 253 6.39 -16.20 -8.94
CA LEU A 253 5.82 -15.60 -7.74
C LEU A 253 6.91 -15.38 -6.70
N GLY A 254 7.10 -14.14 -6.26
CA GLY A 254 7.84 -13.87 -5.04
C GLY A 254 6.96 -14.16 -3.83
N TYR A 255 7.48 -14.84 -2.82
CA TYR A 255 6.76 -15.05 -1.56
C TYR A 255 7.64 -14.79 -0.35
N GLY A 256 7.00 -14.49 0.77
CA GLY A 256 7.64 -14.27 2.06
C GLY A 256 6.67 -14.60 3.18
N TRP A 257 7.20 -14.95 4.34
CA TRP A 257 6.36 -15.24 5.50
C TRP A 257 7.04 -14.76 6.78
N ALA A 258 6.22 -14.57 7.82
CA ALA A 258 6.69 -14.21 9.15
C ALA A 258 5.75 -14.78 10.21
N VAL A 259 6.30 -15.03 11.40
CA VAL A 259 5.56 -15.54 12.56
C VAL A 259 5.78 -14.63 13.75
N MET A 260 4.76 -14.43 14.58
CA MET A 260 4.85 -13.67 15.82
C MET A 260 3.87 -14.23 16.87
N ASP A 261 4.13 -14.00 18.16
CA ASP A 261 3.10 -14.12 19.20
C ASP A 261 1.88 -13.25 18.91
N CYS A 262 0.68 -13.80 19.13
CA CYS A 262 -0.55 -13.03 19.00
C CYS A 262 -0.72 -12.10 20.22
N PRO A 263 -0.74 -10.76 20.05
CA PRO A 263 -0.80 -9.85 21.19
C PRO A 263 -2.13 -9.87 21.95
N TRP A 264 -3.22 -10.24 21.28
CA TRP A 264 -4.58 -10.29 21.81
C TRP A 264 -5.05 -11.71 22.15
N ASN A 265 -4.19 -12.72 21.97
CA ASN A 265 -4.51 -14.10 22.34
C ASN A 265 -3.23 -14.86 22.70
N ALA A 266 -2.96 -15.02 23.99
CA ALA A 266 -1.73 -15.64 24.48
C ALA A 266 -1.56 -17.10 24.04
N ASP A 267 -2.64 -17.80 23.70
CA ASP A 267 -2.62 -19.20 23.28
C ASP A 267 -2.44 -19.36 21.76
N SER A 268 -2.21 -18.26 21.03
CA SER A 268 -2.13 -18.26 19.58
C SER A 268 -0.89 -17.54 19.04
N ARG A 269 -0.50 -17.95 17.83
CA ARG A 269 0.54 -17.29 17.03
C ARG A 269 -0.11 -16.68 15.79
N LEU A 270 0.49 -15.61 15.30
CA LEU A 270 0.16 -15.01 14.02
C LEU A 270 1.13 -15.51 12.96
N VAL A 271 0.60 -16.02 11.86
CA VAL A 271 1.35 -16.42 10.66
C VAL A 271 0.94 -15.48 9.54
N ALA A 272 1.88 -14.71 9.03
CA ALA A 272 1.67 -13.80 7.91
C ALA A 272 2.38 -14.35 6.67
N VAL A 273 1.66 -14.39 5.55
CA VAL A 273 2.16 -14.88 4.27
C VAL A 273 1.91 -13.82 3.21
N GLN A 274 2.98 -13.38 2.57
CA GLN A 274 2.92 -12.54 1.39
C GLN A 274 3.19 -13.36 0.13
N VAL A 275 2.36 -13.16 -0.88
CA VAL A 275 2.67 -13.52 -2.27
C VAL A 275 2.69 -12.27 -3.13
N SER A 276 3.54 -12.25 -4.14
CA SER A 276 3.73 -11.12 -5.03
C SER A 276 3.96 -11.60 -6.46
N ALA A 277 3.34 -10.93 -7.41
CA ALA A 277 3.58 -11.13 -8.83
C ALA A 277 4.63 -10.11 -9.29
N GLY A 278 5.59 -10.57 -10.10
CA GLY A 278 6.55 -9.71 -10.77
C GLY A 278 5.91 -8.89 -11.89
N ASN A 279 6.57 -8.81 -13.05
CA ASN A 279 6.10 -7.97 -14.16
C ASN A 279 4.92 -8.55 -14.95
N ALA A 280 4.47 -9.77 -14.64
CA ALA A 280 3.38 -10.44 -15.32
C ALA A 280 2.32 -10.90 -14.31
N SER A 281 1.05 -10.89 -14.75
CA SER A 281 -0.05 -11.44 -13.95
C SER A 281 0.10 -12.95 -13.85
N VAL A 282 -0.16 -13.48 -12.66
CA VAL A 282 -0.13 -14.90 -12.36
C VAL A 282 -1.56 -15.42 -12.32
N LYS A 283 -1.89 -16.41 -13.16
CA LYS A 283 -3.23 -17.02 -13.26
C LYS A 283 -3.23 -18.39 -12.61
N ASP A 284 -4.40 -18.95 -12.32
CA ASP A 284 -4.56 -20.28 -11.71
C ASP A 284 -3.75 -20.47 -10.42
N LEU A 285 -3.61 -19.37 -9.66
CA LEU A 285 -2.98 -19.36 -8.35
C LEU A 285 -3.99 -19.83 -7.30
N GLU A 286 -3.59 -20.81 -6.51
CA GLU A 286 -4.31 -21.23 -5.32
C GLU A 286 -3.38 -21.20 -4.12
N LEU A 287 -3.88 -20.62 -3.03
CA LEU A 287 -3.22 -20.60 -1.74
C LEU A 287 -4.06 -21.40 -0.76
N THR A 288 -3.47 -22.42 -0.13
CA THR A 288 -4.18 -23.27 0.82
C THR A 288 -3.36 -23.41 2.08
N SER A 289 -3.90 -22.98 3.21
CA SER A 289 -3.34 -23.28 4.53
C SER A 289 -3.74 -24.71 4.91
N VAL A 290 -2.79 -25.56 5.26
CA VAL A 290 -3.00 -26.95 5.72
C VAL A 290 -2.46 -27.09 7.13
N SER A 291 -3.28 -27.51 8.08
CA SER A 291 -2.89 -27.57 9.49
C SER A 291 -3.84 -28.48 10.24
N THR A 292 -3.29 -29.18 11.21
CA THR A 292 -4.07 -29.93 12.21
C THR A 292 -4.56 -29.02 13.34
N GLN A 293 -4.08 -27.77 13.38
CA GLN A 293 -4.41 -26.80 14.41
C GLN A 293 -5.63 -25.96 14.03
N PRO A 294 -6.51 -25.65 15.01
CA PRO A 294 -7.53 -24.65 14.83
C PRO A 294 -6.88 -23.32 14.43
N ARG A 295 -7.41 -22.71 13.38
CA ARG A 295 -6.92 -21.43 12.85
C ARG A 295 -8.05 -20.55 12.36
N ARG A 296 -7.80 -19.26 12.27
CA ARG A 296 -8.69 -18.30 11.60
C ARG A 296 -7.89 -17.39 10.69
N VAL A 297 -8.40 -17.12 9.50
CA VAL A 297 -7.87 -16.06 8.63
C VAL A 297 -8.36 -14.74 9.18
N LEU A 298 -7.47 -13.77 9.39
CA LEU A 298 -7.84 -12.45 9.83
C LEU A 298 -8.49 -11.68 8.68
N GLY A 299 -9.76 -11.34 8.83
CA GLY A 299 -10.56 -10.66 7.82
C GLY A 299 -11.78 -11.45 7.37
N SER A 300 -12.48 -10.94 6.36
CA SER A 300 -13.85 -11.39 6.04
C SER A 300 -13.93 -12.60 5.09
N PHE A 301 -12.85 -13.37 4.89
CA PHE A 301 -12.78 -14.43 3.87
C PHE A 301 -13.32 -15.80 4.32
N SER A 302 -13.59 -15.98 5.61
CA SER A 302 -13.70 -17.32 6.21
C SER A 302 -15.04 -18.06 6.00
N ARG A 303 -16.02 -17.49 5.28
CA ARG A 303 -17.41 -17.98 5.39
C ARG A 303 -18.03 -18.75 4.23
N ARG A 304 -17.36 -18.94 3.08
CA ARG A 304 -17.97 -19.73 1.99
C ARG A 304 -16.94 -20.62 1.28
N SER A 305 -16.96 -21.91 1.64
CA SER A 305 -16.22 -22.97 0.93
C SER A 305 -16.59 -23.08 -0.54
N ASP A 306 -17.78 -22.59 -0.90
CA ASP A 306 -18.38 -22.79 -2.22
C ASP A 306 -18.22 -21.57 -3.14
N GLU A 307 -17.72 -20.44 -2.64
CA GLU A 307 -17.44 -19.27 -3.48
C GLU A 307 -16.08 -19.42 -4.16
N SER A 308 -16.08 -19.24 -5.48
CA SER A 308 -14.85 -19.22 -6.27
C SER A 308 -14.02 -18.00 -5.87
N LEU A 309 -12.99 -18.21 -5.03
CA LEU A 309 -11.97 -17.20 -4.80
C LEU A 309 -11.23 -16.91 -6.10
N PRO A 310 -10.83 -15.65 -6.36
CA PRO A 310 -10.01 -15.33 -7.51
C PRO A 310 -8.76 -16.19 -7.55
N THR A 311 -8.33 -16.55 -8.75
CA THR A 311 -7.11 -17.31 -9.00
C THR A 311 -6.06 -16.47 -9.73
N VAL A 312 -6.30 -15.17 -9.87
CA VAL A 312 -5.42 -14.25 -10.60
C VAL A 312 -4.80 -13.25 -9.64
N LEU A 313 -3.48 -13.22 -9.58
CA LEU A 313 -2.69 -12.17 -8.93
C LEU A 313 -2.13 -11.24 -10.02
N PRO A 314 -2.61 -9.99 -10.15
CA PRO A 314 -2.20 -9.09 -11.21
C PRO A 314 -0.72 -8.71 -11.15
N ALA A 315 -0.12 -8.39 -12.30
CA ALA A 315 1.28 -7.93 -12.38
C ALA A 315 1.59 -6.80 -11.39
N GLY A 316 2.76 -6.83 -10.76
CA GLY A 316 3.24 -5.80 -9.83
C GLY A 316 2.42 -5.69 -8.54
N THR A 317 1.47 -6.60 -8.30
CA THR A 317 0.68 -6.62 -7.08
C THR A 317 1.22 -7.63 -6.08
N ARG A 318 0.82 -7.44 -4.83
CA ARG A 318 1.09 -8.36 -3.74
C ARG A 318 -0.12 -8.46 -2.84
N THR A 319 -0.23 -9.60 -2.19
CA THR A 319 -1.27 -9.94 -1.23
C THR A 319 -0.62 -10.48 0.03
N LEU A 320 -0.87 -9.83 1.16
CA LEU A 320 -0.51 -10.28 2.48
C LEU A 320 -1.75 -10.83 3.18
N VAL A 321 -1.71 -12.11 3.54
CA VAL A 321 -2.74 -12.77 4.34
C VAL A 321 -2.15 -13.07 5.72
N MET A 322 -2.94 -12.82 6.76
CA MET A 322 -2.56 -13.18 8.13
C MET A 322 -3.54 -14.19 8.70
N MET A 323 -3.01 -15.17 9.41
CA MET A 323 -3.78 -16.20 10.12
C MET A 323 -3.39 -16.18 11.58
N GLU A 324 -4.38 -16.42 12.44
CA GLU A 324 -4.16 -16.75 13.83
C GLU A 324 -4.30 -18.25 14.02
N VAL A 325 -3.27 -18.89 14.58
CA VAL A 325 -3.15 -20.34 14.73
C VAL A 325 -2.94 -20.66 16.20
N ARG A 326 -3.71 -21.59 16.77
CA ARG A 326 -3.52 -22.02 18.17
C ARG A 326 -2.18 -22.74 18.35
N ALA A 327 -1.44 -22.38 19.39
CA ALA A 327 -0.04 -22.73 19.60
C ALA A 327 0.16 -24.05 20.37
N ASN A 328 -0.63 -25.11 20.13
CA ASN A 328 -0.61 -26.31 20.98
C ASN A 328 0.28 -27.49 20.50
N ALA A 329 1.02 -27.34 19.39
CA ALA A 329 1.74 -28.45 18.75
C ALA A 329 3.18 -28.09 18.36
N ALA A 330 3.85 -29.00 17.65
CA ALA A 330 5.22 -28.83 17.16
C ALA A 330 5.32 -28.12 15.79
N SER A 331 4.20 -27.86 15.11
CA SER A 331 4.15 -27.12 13.83
C SER A 331 2.95 -26.17 13.76
N LEU A 332 3.16 -24.98 13.18
CA LEU A 332 2.09 -24.01 12.93
C LEU A 332 1.27 -24.35 11.67
N GLY A 333 1.62 -25.44 11.00
CA GLY A 333 1.02 -25.91 9.77
C GLY A 333 1.88 -25.63 8.55
N GLU A 334 1.25 -25.75 7.40
CA GLU A 334 1.85 -25.60 6.08
C GLU A 334 1.02 -24.66 5.22
N LEU A 335 1.67 -24.01 4.27
CA LEU A 335 1.01 -23.33 3.17
C LEU A 335 1.37 -24.04 1.87
N GLN A 336 0.34 -24.41 1.13
CA GLN A 336 0.46 -24.93 -0.23
C GLN A 336 0.16 -23.80 -1.22
N ILE A 337 1.12 -23.52 -2.10
CA ILE A 337 1.01 -22.58 -3.21
C ILE A 337 0.95 -23.43 -4.49
N ARG A 338 -0.18 -23.40 -5.18
CA ARG A 338 -0.35 -24.08 -6.47
C ARG A 338 -0.43 -23.04 -7.59
N HIS A 339 0.37 -23.23 -8.63
CA HIS A 339 0.38 -22.38 -9.82
C HIS A 339 0.76 -23.20 -11.05
N GLY A 340 -0.07 -23.17 -12.10
CA GLY A 340 0.25 -23.79 -13.40
C GLY A 340 0.53 -25.29 -13.33
N GLY A 341 -0.15 -26.01 -12.42
CA GLY A 341 0.05 -27.45 -12.19
C GLY A 341 1.30 -27.80 -11.37
N SER A 342 2.04 -26.81 -10.87
CA SER A 342 3.14 -26.99 -9.93
C SER A 342 2.70 -26.61 -8.51
N ASP A 343 3.16 -27.38 -7.52
CA ASP A 343 2.85 -27.17 -6.11
C ASP A 343 4.14 -26.85 -5.33
N ARG A 344 4.07 -25.88 -4.43
CA ARG A 344 5.12 -25.55 -3.44
C ARG A 344 4.51 -25.60 -2.05
N VAL A 345 5.16 -26.33 -1.15
CA VAL A 345 4.75 -26.43 0.26
C VAL A 345 5.74 -25.66 1.12
N LEU A 346 5.23 -24.75 1.95
CA LEU A 346 5.98 -24.01 2.95
C LEU A 346 5.57 -24.51 4.34
N SER A 347 6.49 -25.12 5.06
CA SER A 347 6.24 -25.49 6.46
C SER A 347 6.60 -24.31 7.36
N PHE A 348 5.71 -23.98 8.30
CA PHE A 348 5.96 -22.93 9.28
C PHE A 348 6.48 -23.57 10.56
N PRO A 349 7.81 -23.51 10.82
CA PRO A 349 8.34 -24.02 12.07
C PRO A 349 7.76 -23.22 13.23
N PHE A 350 7.68 -23.84 14.41
CA PHE A 350 7.60 -23.03 15.61
C PHE A 350 8.89 -22.21 15.70
N PRO A 351 8.80 -20.88 15.81
CA PRO A 351 10.00 -20.09 16.01
C PRO A 351 10.66 -20.56 17.30
N ASP A 352 11.94 -20.94 17.22
CA ASP A 352 12.79 -20.98 18.41
C ASP A 352 12.78 -19.57 19.03
N GLU A 353 13.04 -19.46 20.34
CA GLU A 353 13.02 -18.18 21.07
C GLU A 353 13.88 -17.07 20.43
N GLU A 354 14.80 -17.43 19.52
CA GLU A 354 15.71 -16.52 18.82
C GLU A 354 15.20 -15.96 17.47
N MET A 355 14.04 -16.36 16.95
CA MET A 355 13.52 -15.72 15.72
C MET A 355 13.06 -14.29 16.02
N ALA A 356 13.97 -13.34 15.80
CA ALA A 356 13.69 -11.92 15.90
C ALA A 356 12.49 -11.54 15.02
N VAL A 357 11.46 -10.96 15.64
CA VAL A 357 10.30 -10.41 14.94
C VAL A 357 10.78 -9.33 13.98
N SER A 358 10.43 -9.45 12.70
CA SER A 358 10.78 -8.42 11.72
C SER A 358 9.98 -7.14 11.94
N ALA A 359 10.55 -5.99 11.58
CA ALA A 359 9.86 -4.70 11.63
C ALA A 359 8.59 -4.72 10.74
N GLU A 360 8.64 -5.39 9.59
CA GLU A 360 7.49 -5.60 8.71
C GLU A 360 6.36 -6.37 9.40
N MET A 361 6.68 -7.45 10.12
CA MET A 361 5.69 -8.24 10.84
C MET A 361 5.07 -7.44 11.99
N ALA A 362 5.89 -6.74 12.79
CA ALA A 362 5.41 -5.87 13.85
C ALA A 362 4.43 -4.79 13.33
N ARG A 363 4.71 -4.23 12.15
CA ARG A 363 3.81 -3.29 11.45
C ARG A 363 2.50 -3.94 11.04
N ALA A 364 2.55 -5.11 10.40
CA ALA A 364 1.36 -5.82 9.97
C ALA A 364 0.46 -6.19 11.16
N VAL A 365 1.05 -6.63 12.28
CA VAL A 365 0.33 -6.95 13.52
C VAL A 365 -0.27 -5.68 14.15
N THR A 366 0.43 -4.55 14.10
CA THR A 366 -0.13 -3.25 14.55
C THR A 366 -1.34 -2.84 13.72
N MET A 367 -1.26 -2.98 12.40
CA MET A 367 -2.38 -2.68 11.50
C MET A 367 -3.58 -3.61 11.74
N ALA A 368 -3.33 -4.90 11.93
CA ALA A 368 -4.36 -5.87 12.30
C ALA A 368 -5.03 -5.49 13.62
N GLY A 369 -4.25 -5.29 14.69
CA GLY A 369 -4.76 -4.92 16.01
C GLY A 369 -5.57 -3.63 15.99
N TYR A 370 -5.10 -2.61 15.27
CA TYR A 370 -5.85 -1.35 15.11
C TYR A 370 -7.21 -1.57 14.43
N ALA A 371 -7.26 -2.36 13.34
CA ALA A 371 -8.51 -2.69 12.66
C ALA A 371 -9.46 -3.53 13.54
N LEU A 372 -8.93 -4.49 14.30
CA LEU A 372 -9.72 -5.31 15.22
C LEU A 372 -10.30 -4.45 16.37
N TRP A 373 -9.53 -3.50 16.90
CA TRP A 373 -9.98 -2.56 17.92
C TRP A 373 -11.07 -1.62 17.41
N LEU A 374 -10.91 -1.05 16.20
CA LEU A 374 -11.95 -0.24 15.56
C LEU A 374 -13.26 -1.01 15.33
N ARG A 375 -13.18 -2.34 15.15
CA ARG A 375 -14.36 -3.22 15.07
C ARG A 375 -14.93 -3.61 16.43
N GLY A 376 -14.26 -3.25 17.54
CA GLY A 376 -14.62 -3.66 18.89
C GLY A 376 -14.51 -5.17 19.10
N GLU A 377 -13.49 -5.81 18.50
CA GLU A 377 -13.25 -7.26 18.63
C GLU A 377 -12.06 -7.59 19.53
N ILE A 378 -11.27 -6.59 19.88
CA ILE A 378 -10.24 -6.68 20.93
C ILE A 378 -10.34 -5.45 21.83
N GLU A 379 -9.91 -5.60 23.07
CA GLU A 379 -9.97 -4.52 24.06
C GLU A 379 -8.87 -3.47 23.83
N SER A 380 -9.12 -2.23 24.27
CA SER A 380 -8.15 -1.13 24.14
C SER A 380 -6.79 -1.46 24.78
N GLU A 381 -6.77 -2.18 25.89
CA GLU A 381 -5.53 -2.59 26.57
C GLU A 381 -4.71 -3.61 25.76
N GLU A 382 -5.36 -4.54 25.05
CA GLU A 382 -4.71 -5.51 24.17
C GLU A 382 -4.10 -4.82 22.95
N TRP A 383 -4.83 -3.87 22.38
CA TRP A 383 -4.34 -3.06 21.28
C TRP A 383 -3.16 -2.17 21.69
N LEU A 384 -3.21 -1.50 22.85
CA LEU A 384 -2.08 -0.70 23.34
C LEU A 384 -0.83 -1.55 23.57
N ARG A 385 -0.98 -2.76 24.15
CA ARG A 385 0.12 -3.73 24.26
C ARG A 385 0.72 -4.10 22.91
N THR A 386 -0.09 -4.16 21.86
CA THR A 386 0.37 -4.40 20.49
C THR A 386 1.27 -3.27 19.99
N ILE A 387 0.84 -2.02 20.19
CA ILE A 387 1.59 -0.81 19.82
C ILE A 387 2.95 -0.77 20.55
N ASP A 388 2.96 -1.03 21.85
CA ASP A 388 4.19 -0.97 22.65
C ASP A 388 5.19 -2.05 22.22
N ARG A 389 4.73 -3.27 21.97
CA ARG A 389 5.57 -4.35 21.42
C ARG A 389 6.15 -3.96 20.06
N ALA A 390 5.35 -3.39 19.17
CA ALA A 390 5.82 -2.98 17.85
C ALA A 390 6.90 -1.89 17.91
N ARG A 391 6.76 -0.93 18.83
CA ARG A 391 7.76 0.14 19.07
C ARG A 391 9.09 -0.38 19.59
N VAL A 392 9.08 -1.46 20.38
CA VAL A 392 10.31 -2.12 20.85
C VAL A 392 11.07 -2.77 19.69
N VAL A 393 10.35 -3.41 18.75
CA VAL A 393 10.94 -4.06 17.58
C VAL A 393 11.45 -3.03 16.57
N ASP A 394 10.64 -2.02 16.25
CA ASP A 394 10.99 -0.94 15.35
C ASP A 394 10.32 0.37 15.83
N PRO A 395 11.10 1.34 16.36
CA PRO A 395 10.57 2.64 16.76
C PRO A 395 9.87 3.39 15.61
N GLY A 396 10.22 3.07 14.36
CA GLY A 396 9.61 3.60 13.14
C GLY A 396 8.47 2.74 12.58
N ALA A 397 8.07 1.66 13.26
CA ALA A 397 7.02 0.74 12.79
C ALA A 397 5.73 1.52 12.52
N ILE A 398 5.39 2.44 13.41
CA ILE A 398 4.19 3.25 13.29
C ILE A 398 4.56 4.50 12.50
N HIS A 399 4.22 4.50 11.21
CA HIS A 399 4.40 5.71 10.40
C HIS A 399 3.58 6.87 10.98
N ARG A 400 4.06 8.11 10.81
CA ARG A 400 3.44 9.31 11.39
C ARG A 400 1.95 9.44 11.04
N GLU A 401 1.55 9.02 9.84
CA GLU A 401 0.16 9.03 9.42
C GLU A 401 -0.71 8.04 10.20
N LEU A 402 -0.25 6.78 10.34
CA LEU A 402 -0.93 5.79 11.16
C LEU A 402 -1.02 6.26 12.61
N GLN A 403 0.05 6.84 13.16
CA GLN A 403 0.05 7.39 14.50
C GLN A 403 -1.02 8.48 14.68
N ARG A 404 -1.14 9.42 13.73
CA ARG A 404 -2.19 10.45 13.77
C ARG A 404 -3.59 9.83 13.70
N SER A 405 -3.79 8.84 12.84
CA SER A 405 -5.07 8.12 12.74
C SER A 405 -5.43 7.43 14.06
N ILE A 406 -4.45 6.79 14.70
CA ILE A 406 -4.56 6.13 16.00
C ILE A 406 -4.92 7.14 17.10
N GLU A 407 -4.21 8.26 17.17
CA GLU A 407 -4.44 9.32 18.16
C GLU A 407 -5.82 9.97 17.98
N LEU A 408 -6.24 10.22 16.74
CA LEU A 408 -7.58 10.72 16.43
C LEU A 408 -8.64 9.72 16.87
N ALA A 409 -8.53 8.46 16.46
CA ALA A 409 -9.51 7.43 16.81
C ALA A 409 -9.62 7.25 18.33
N LYS A 410 -8.49 7.29 19.05
CA LYS A 410 -8.47 7.22 20.52
C LYS A 410 -9.22 8.42 21.13
N SER A 411 -8.95 9.63 20.66
CA SER A 411 -9.65 10.83 21.11
C SER A 411 -11.16 10.77 20.86
N LEU A 412 -11.59 10.17 19.74
CA LEU A 412 -13.01 9.99 19.42
C LEU A 412 -13.65 8.95 20.36
N ALA A 413 -12.99 7.81 20.57
CA ALA A 413 -13.42 6.78 21.49
C ALA A 413 -13.58 7.30 22.93
N GLU A 414 -12.62 8.07 23.43
CA GLU A 414 -12.66 8.71 24.76
C GLU A 414 -13.80 9.72 24.89
N ALA A 415 -14.19 10.36 23.78
CA ALA A 415 -15.35 11.25 23.71
C ALA A 415 -16.69 10.51 23.54
N GLY A 416 -16.68 9.19 23.39
CA GLY A 416 -17.87 8.38 23.09
C GLY A 416 -18.46 8.66 21.71
N ARG A 417 -17.61 9.02 20.74
CA ARG A 417 -17.98 9.37 19.37
C ARG A 417 -17.55 8.32 18.36
#